data_AF-A0A7S3NY78-F1
#
_entry.id   AF-A0A7S3NY78-F1
#
_cell.length_a   1.000
_cell.length_b   1.000
_cell.length_c   1.000
_cell.angle_alpha   90.00
_cell.angle_beta   90.00
_cell.angle_gamma   90.00
#
_symmetry.space_group_name_H-M   'P 1'
#
loop_
_entity.id
_entity.type
_entity.pdbx_description
1 polymer ?
#
loop_
_entity_poly.entity_id
_entity_poly.type
_entity_poly.pdbx_seq_one_letter_code
_entity_poly.pdbx_strand_id
1 'polypeptide(L)'
;AASIFGIAILVIAIFDSVKTATTAGMCINLFVYYIRYAVPGGTPFIGRIIVSIFPSLNLYNLQAALWQLQFVGGVSIGNSTQIHGNYSLMTFYIMSIFNIFFWTFFALYISAIIPTEFGTRKHPCFCFRFRRRNRQRVGENEEGYSLMIQDNSEIGI
;
A
#
# COMPACT_ATOMS: atom_id res chain seq x y z
N ALA A 1 -7.97 -5.09 5.76
CA ALA A 1 -7.45 -3.76 6.14
C ALA A 1 -5.93 -3.67 5.94
N ALA A 2 -5.13 -4.57 6.53
CA ALA A 2 -3.66 -4.57 6.39
C ALA A 2 -3.14 -4.48 4.94
N SER A 3 -3.79 -5.15 4.00
CA SER A 3 -3.42 -5.14 2.58
C SER A 3 -3.68 -3.81 1.85
N ILE A 4 -4.60 -2.96 2.35
CA ILE A 4 -4.86 -1.61 1.78
C ILE A 4 -3.69 -0.68 2.11
N PHE A 5 -3.07 -0.84 3.28
CA PHE A 5 -1.87 -0.10 3.64
C PHE A 5 -0.71 -0.37 2.67
N GLY A 6 -0.57 -1.60 2.16
CA GLY A 6 0.44 -1.93 1.14
C GLY A 6 0.28 -1.09 -0.13
N ILE A 7 -0.95 -0.90 -0.60
CA ILE A 7 -1.24 -0.03 -1.75
C ILE A 7 -0.98 1.45 -1.42
N ALA A 8 -1.33 1.89 -0.21
CA ALA A 8 -1.06 3.27 0.20
C ALA A 8 0.45 3.58 0.21
N ILE A 9 1.27 2.66 0.72
CA ILE A 9 2.74 2.79 0.70
C ILE A 9 3.25 2.82 -0.74
N LEU A 10 2.67 2.01 -1.64
CA LEU A 10 3.03 2.03 -3.06
C LEU A 10 2.74 3.38 -3.71
N VAL A 11 1.59 3.98 -3.44
CA VAL A 11 1.24 5.28 -4.02
C VAL A 11 2.18 6.37 -3.49
N ILE A 12 2.50 6.35 -2.20
CA ILE A 12 3.49 7.28 -1.61
C ILE A 12 4.88 7.08 -2.22
N ALA A 13 5.25 5.85 -2.60
CA ALA A 13 6.52 5.57 -3.27
C ALA A 13 6.63 6.16 -4.69
N ILE A 14 5.50 6.39 -5.36
CA ILE A 14 5.48 6.92 -6.74
C ILE A 14 5.49 8.45 -6.77
N PHE A 15 4.95 9.09 -5.73
CA PHE A 15 4.74 10.54 -5.71
C PHE A 15 5.57 11.22 -4.60
N ASP A 16 6.34 12.22 -4.97
CA ASP A 16 7.22 12.95 -4.05
C ASP A 16 6.46 13.79 -3.01
N SER A 17 5.27 14.25 -3.38
CA SER A 17 4.40 15.02 -2.50
C SER A 17 3.31 14.16 -1.87
N VAL A 18 3.23 14.21 -0.54
CA VAL A 18 2.18 13.52 0.24
C VAL A 18 0.78 13.98 -0.17
N LYS A 19 0.62 15.26 -0.57
CA LYS A 19 -0.67 15.80 -0.99
C LYS A 19 -1.12 15.18 -2.32
N THR A 20 -0.22 15.09 -3.30
CA THR A 20 -0.54 14.47 -4.59
C THR A 20 -0.70 12.96 -4.45
N ALA A 21 0.12 12.31 -3.62
CA ALA A 21 0.04 10.88 -3.34
C ALA A 21 -1.31 10.49 -2.74
N THR A 22 -1.79 11.23 -1.74
CA THR A 22 -3.06 10.91 -1.08
C THR A 22 -4.26 11.10 -2.00
N THR A 23 -4.30 12.19 -2.77
CA THR A 23 -5.36 12.40 -3.78
C THR A 23 -5.34 11.30 -4.86
N ALA A 24 -4.18 11.00 -5.42
CA ALA A 24 -4.05 9.93 -6.42
C ALA A 24 -4.44 8.56 -5.86
N GLY A 25 -4.04 8.25 -4.62
CA GLY A 25 -4.38 7.01 -3.94
C GLY A 25 -5.88 6.86 -3.70
N MET A 26 -6.56 7.95 -3.34
CA MET A 26 -8.02 7.97 -3.23
C MET A 26 -8.68 7.70 -4.58
N CYS A 27 -8.23 8.35 -5.66
CA CYS A 27 -8.76 8.13 -7.01
C CYS A 27 -8.55 6.67 -7.48
N ILE A 28 -7.37 6.10 -7.27
CA ILE A 28 -7.07 4.69 -7.61
C ILE A 28 -7.97 3.74 -6.82
N ASN A 29 -8.12 3.96 -5.51
CA ASN A 29 -8.98 3.11 -4.70
C ASN A 29 -10.45 3.22 -5.10
N LEU A 30 -10.92 4.42 -5.43
CA LEU A 30 -12.26 4.66 -5.96
C LEU A 30 -12.47 3.96 -7.31
N PHE A 31 -11.48 3.98 -8.20
CA PHE A 31 -11.52 3.25 -9.46
C PHE A 31 -11.60 1.72 -9.24
N VAL A 32 -10.76 1.17 -8.36
CA VAL A 32 -10.81 -0.26 -7.99
C VAL A 32 -12.14 -0.62 -7.33
N TYR A 33 -12.72 0.29 -6.55
CA TYR A 33 -14.04 0.10 -5.98
C TYR A 33 -15.12 0.00 -7.07
N TYR A 34 -15.05 0.79 -8.14
CA TYR A 34 -16.01 0.67 -9.26
C TYR A 34 -15.83 -0.61 -10.07
N ILE A 35 -14.59 -1.10 -10.24
CA ILE A 35 -14.31 -2.39 -10.91
C ILE A 35 -15.09 -3.55 -10.25
N ARG A 36 -15.42 -3.45 -8.97
CA ARG A 36 -16.28 -4.42 -8.27
C ARG A 36 -17.57 -4.71 -9.02
N TYR A 37 -18.22 -3.71 -9.60
CA TYR A 37 -19.48 -3.89 -10.32
C TYR A 37 -19.32 -4.62 -11.64
N ALA A 38 -18.10 -4.71 -12.18
CA ALA A 38 -17.80 -5.49 -13.37
C ALA A 38 -17.68 -7.00 -13.08
N VAL A 39 -17.69 -7.42 -11.81
CA VAL A 39 -17.56 -8.83 -11.41
C VAL A 39 -18.95 -9.38 -11.05
N PRO A 40 -19.63 -10.08 -11.97
CA PRO A 40 -20.95 -10.64 -11.68
C PRO A 40 -20.89 -11.74 -10.62
N GLY A 41 -22.00 -11.95 -9.91
CA GLY A 41 -22.12 -12.93 -8.84
C GLY A 41 -21.85 -14.38 -9.28
N GLY A 42 -22.10 -14.71 -10.55
CA GLY A 42 -21.88 -16.03 -11.14
C GLY A 42 -20.44 -16.32 -11.57
N THR A 43 -19.47 -15.45 -11.26
CA THR A 43 -18.07 -15.69 -11.63
C THR A 43 -17.53 -17.00 -11.05
N PRO A 44 -16.78 -17.79 -11.84
CA PRO A 44 -16.19 -19.04 -11.39
C PRO A 44 -15.15 -18.79 -10.31
N PHE A 45 -14.87 -19.82 -9.50
CA PHE A 45 -13.93 -19.75 -8.37
C PHE A 45 -12.56 -19.17 -8.75
N ILE A 46 -11.99 -19.61 -9.89
CA ILE A 46 -10.71 -19.14 -10.40
C ILE A 46 -10.75 -17.63 -10.74
N GLY A 47 -11.83 -17.17 -11.37
CA GLY A 47 -12.01 -15.76 -11.71
C GLY A 47 -12.02 -14.88 -10.46
N ARG A 48 -12.68 -15.34 -9.39
CA ARG A 48 -12.69 -14.65 -8.10
C ARG A 48 -11.32 -14.61 -7.44
N ILE A 49 -10.53 -15.67 -7.55
CA ILE A 49 -9.14 -15.68 -7.05
C ILE A 49 -8.29 -14.61 -7.74
N ILE A 50 -8.34 -14.53 -9.07
CA ILE A 50 -7.54 -13.56 -9.84
C ILE A 50 -7.92 -12.13 -9.44
N VAL A 51 -9.21 -11.87 -9.32
CA VAL A 51 -9.71 -10.55 -8.95
C VAL A 51 -9.37 -10.19 -7.48
N SER A 52 -9.21 -11.19 -6.61
CA SER A 52 -8.80 -11.02 -5.22
C SER A 52 -7.33 -10.60 -5.02
N ILE A 53 -6.52 -10.47 -6.07
CA ILE A 53 -5.20 -9.83 -6.00
C ILE A 53 -5.33 -8.36 -5.54
N PHE A 54 -6.45 -7.73 -5.88
CA PHE A 54 -6.78 -6.40 -5.37
C PHE A 54 -7.41 -6.51 -3.98
N PRO A 55 -6.82 -5.87 -2.95
CA PRO A 55 -7.31 -5.90 -1.57
C PRO A 55 -8.80 -5.53 -1.42
N SER A 56 -9.25 -4.48 -2.14
CA SER A 56 -10.64 -4.02 -2.07
C SER A 56 -11.62 -5.05 -2.64
N LEU A 57 -11.22 -5.79 -3.67
CA LEU A 57 -12.05 -6.82 -4.30
C LEU A 57 -12.04 -8.13 -3.50
N ASN A 58 -10.90 -8.47 -2.88
CA ASN A 58 -10.84 -9.60 -1.95
C ASN A 58 -11.78 -9.41 -0.75
N LEU A 59 -11.83 -8.20 -0.18
CA LEU A 59 -12.73 -7.89 0.93
C LEU A 59 -14.21 -7.97 0.50
N TYR A 60 -14.54 -7.55 -0.72
CA TYR A 60 -15.87 -7.71 -1.27
C TYR A 60 -16.26 -9.20 -1.42
N ASN A 61 -15.37 -10.03 -1.97
CA ASN A 61 -15.59 -11.47 -2.11
C ASN A 61 -15.80 -12.14 -0.75
N LEU A 62 -15.07 -11.72 0.28
CA LEU A 62 -15.31 -12.15 1.66
C LEU A 62 -16.70 -11.76 2.15
N GLN A 63 -17.10 -10.49 1.98
CA GLN A 63 -18.42 -10.02 2.42
C GLN A 63 -19.54 -10.81 1.76
N ALA A 64 -19.41 -11.11 0.46
CA ALA A 64 -20.38 -11.94 -0.27
C ALA A 64 -20.44 -13.38 0.28
N ALA A 65 -19.29 -13.99 0.59
CA ALA A 65 -19.23 -15.33 1.19
C ALA A 65 -19.84 -15.34 2.61
N LEU A 66 -19.51 -14.34 3.45
CA LEU A 66 -20.04 -14.21 4.81
C LEU A 66 -21.55 -14.00 4.82
N TRP A 67 -22.08 -13.22 3.87
CA TRP A 67 -23.52 -13.02 3.71
C TRP A 67 -24.23 -14.37 3.47
N GLN A 68 -23.67 -15.24 2.63
CA GLN A 68 -24.26 -16.56 2.39
C GLN A 68 -24.12 -17.50 3.59
N LEU A 69 -22.98 -17.47 4.28
CA LEU A 69 -22.73 -18.25 5.51
C LEU A 69 -23.70 -17.88 6.64
N GLN A 70 -24.16 -16.63 6.71
CA GLN A 70 -25.14 -16.20 7.71
C GLN A 70 -26.46 -16.98 7.61
N PHE A 71 -26.90 -17.36 6.40
CA PHE A 71 -28.13 -18.11 6.20
C PHE A 71 -27.99 -19.62 6.45
N VAL A 72 -26.75 -20.13 6.56
CA VAL A 72 -26.45 -21.57 6.67
C VAL A 72 -26.11 -21.97 8.12
N GLY A 73 -26.02 -21.01 9.05
CA GLY A 73 -25.72 -21.28 10.47
C GLY A 73 -24.49 -20.54 11.00
N GLY A 74 -23.95 -19.58 10.26
CA GLY A 74 -22.89 -18.68 10.71
C GLY A 74 -21.47 -19.16 10.42
N VAL A 75 -20.49 -18.42 10.96
CA VAL A 75 -19.07 -18.70 10.76
C VAL A 75 -18.59 -19.70 11.82
N SER A 76 -18.28 -20.91 11.37
CA SER A 76 -17.63 -21.95 12.17
C SER A 76 -16.30 -22.35 11.55
N ILE A 77 -15.34 -22.76 12.37
CA ILE A 77 -14.04 -23.29 11.91
C ILE A 77 -14.25 -24.49 10.98
N GLY A 78 -15.27 -25.31 11.22
CA GLY A 78 -15.61 -26.47 10.38
C GLY A 78 -16.11 -26.11 8.97
N ASN A 79 -16.65 -24.91 8.78
CA ASN A 79 -17.15 -24.45 7.48
C ASN A 79 -16.15 -23.54 6.74
N SER A 80 -14.96 -23.32 7.31
CA SER A 80 -13.95 -22.41 6.75
C SER A 80 -13.38 -22.84 5.39
N THR A 81 -13.42 -24.14 5.11
CA THR A 81 -12.95 -24.75 3.85
C THR A 81 -14.07 -24.92 2.82
N GLN A 82 -15.33 -24.80 3.23
CA GLN A 82 -16.47 -24.96 2.32
C GLN A 82 -16.55 -23.77 1.35
N ILE A 83 -16.99 -24.06 0.12
CA ILE A 83 -17.14 -23.06 -0.94
C ILE A 83 -18.55 -22.52 -0.86
N HIS A 84 -18.69 -21.24 -0.53
CA HIS A 84 -19.96 -20.52 -0.52
C HIS A 84 -19.91 -19.43 -1.58
N GLY A 85 -20.74 -19.54 -2.61
CA GLY A 85 -20.85 -18.51 -3.65
C GLY A 85 -19.60 -18.41 -4.51
N ASN A 86 -19.00 -19.56 -4.83
CA ASN A 86 -17.73 -19.68 -5.56
C ASN A 86 -16.55 -19.00 -4.85
N TYR A 87 -16.60 -18.87 -3.53
CA TYR A 87 -15.49 -18.35 -2.73
C TYR A 87 -15.39 -19.07 -1.39
N SER A 88 -14.17 -19.25 -0.89
CA SER A 88 -13.92 -19.92 0.39
C SER A 88 -13.24 -18.94 1.36
N LEU A 89 -13.56 -19.06 2.65
CA LEU A 89 -12.93 -18.26 3.71
C LEU A 89 -11.42 -18.54 3.79
N MET A 90 -11.00 -19.79 3.62
CA MET A 90 -9.58 -20.14 3.60
C MET A 90 -8.84 -19.44 2.44
N THR A 91 -9.46 -19.39 1.26
CA THR A 91 -8.92 -18.66 0.10
C THR A 91 -8.76 -17.17 0.41
N PHE A 92 -9.73 -16.54 1.09
CA PHE A 92 -9.60 -15.15 1.52
C PHE A 92 -8.37 -14.91 2.40
N TYR A 93 -8.12 -15.76 3.39
CA TYR A 93 -6.97 -15.60 4.30
C TYR A 93 -5.65 -15.76 3.56
N ILE A 94 -5.52 -16.78 2.71
CA ILE A 94 -4.32 -17.01 1.90
C ILE A 94 -4.06 -15.81 0.98
N MET A 95 -5.08 -15.34 0.26
CA MET A 95 -4.97 -14.18 -0.63
C MET A 95 -4.69 -12.88 0.14
N SER A 96 -5.21 -12.74 1.35
CA SER A 96 -4.93 -11.57 2.20
C SER A 96 -3.48 -11.51 2.63
N ILE A 97 -2.90 -12.63 3.07
CA ILE A 97 -1.49 -12.74 3.44
C ILE A 97 -0.62 -12.49 2.21
N PHE A 98 -0.94 -13.14 1.09
CA PHE A 98 -0.25 -12.92 -0.17
C PHE A 98 -0.26 -11.44 -0.57
N ASN A 99 -1.41 -10.77 -0.53
CA ASN A 99 -1.52 -9.35 -0.86
C ASN A 99 -0.66 -8.45 0.04
N ILE A 100 -0.57 -8.74 1.34
CA ILE A 100 0.30 -7.98 2.24
C ILE A 100 1.74 -8.07 1.76
N PHE A 101 2.26 -9.28 1.52
CA PHE A 101 3.63 -9.46 1.05
C PHE A 101 3.84 -8.88 -0.34
N PHE A 102 2.98 -9.22 -1.29
CA PHE A 102 3.08 -8.79 -2.68
C PHE A 102 3.09 -7.27 -2.80
N TRP A 103 2.09 -6.58 -2.25
CA TRP A 103 1.99 -5.12 -2.36
C TRP A 103 3.08 -4.40 -1.55
N THR A 104 3.52 -4.96 -0.42
CA THR A 104 4.63 -4.38 0.36
C THR A 104 5.97 -4.52 -0.38
N PHE A 105 6.29 -5.71 -0.88
CA PHE A 105 7.51 -5.93 -1.66
C PHE A 105 7.50 -5.13 -2.95
N PHE A 106 6.35 -5.03 -3.62
CA PHE A 106 6.21 -4.25 -4.83
C PHE A 106 6.39 -2.75 -4.56
N ALA A 107 5.84 -2.22 -3.47
CA ALA A 107 6.09 -0.84 -3.05
C ALA A 107 7.58 -0.58 -2.77
N LEU A 108 8.23 -1.46 -2.01
CA LEU A 108 9.67 -1.35 -1.72
C LEU A 108 10.54 -1.45 -2.99
N TYR A 109 10.12 -2.29 -3.94
CA TYR A 109 10.78 -2.45 -5.23
C TYR A 109 10.69 -1.16 -6.08
N ILE A 110 9.50 -0.57 -6.16
CA ILE A 110 9.30 0.71 -6.86
C ILE A 110 10.11 1.84 -6.20
N SER A 111 10.11 1.92 -4.87
CA SER A 111 10.96 2.89 -4.15
C SER A 111 12.45 2.73 -4.43
N ALA A 112 12.92 1.52 -4.72
CA ALA A 112 14.32 1.29 -5.08
C ALA A 112 14.64 1.69 -6.53
N ILE A 113 13.65 1.63 -7.43
CA ILE A 113 13.82 1.89 -8.87
C ILE A 113 13.64 3.35 -9.24
N ILE A 114 12.76 4.07 -8.55
CA ILE A 114 12.45 5.47 -8.80
C ILE A 114 13.15 6.31 -7.72
N PRO A 115 14.43 6.69 -7.89
CA PRO A 115 15.06 7.65 -7.01
C PRO A 115 14.47 9.04 -7.30
N THR A 116 13.78 9.58 -6.31
CA THR A 116 13.04 10.84 -6.42
C THR A 116 13.89 12.08 -6.14
N GLU A 117 15.10 11.90 -5.62
CA GLU A 117 16.05 12.99 -5.38
C GLU A 117 17.40 12.67 -6.04
N PHE A 118 17.92 13.66 -6.75
CA PHE A 118 19.14 13.62 -7.56
C PHE A 118 20.32 12.90 -6.86
N GLY A 119 20.87 11.89 -7.52
CA GLY A 119 22.25 11.45 -7.29
C GLY A 119 22.48 10.35 -6.25
N THR A 120 22.02 9.13 -6.53
CA THR A 120 22.86 7.93 -6.67
C THR A 120 21.96 6.70 -6.80
N ARG A 121 21.95 6.07 -7.98
CA ARG A 121 21.28 4.79 -8.21
C ARG A 121 21.89 3.73 -7.30
N LYS A 122 21.18 3.27 -6.27
CA LYS A 122 21.62 2.12 -5.45
C LYS A 122 21.11 0.83 -6.07
N HIS A 123 21.99 -0.17 -6.12
CA HIS A 123 21.76 -1.47 -6.75
C HIS A 123 20.59 -2.22 -6.08
N PRO A 124 19.74 -2.95 -6.83
CA PRO A 124 18.53 -3.63 -6.31
C PRO A 124 18.78 -4.67 -5.20
N CYS A 125 20.02 -5.12 -4.98
CA CYS A 125 20.38 -6.03 -3.87
C CYS A 125 20.79 -5.32 -2.56
N PHE A 126 20.38 -4.06 -2.33
CA PHE A 126 20.78 -3.32 -1.12
C PHE A 126 20.08 -3.80 0.18
N CYS A 127 19.14 -4.74 0.10
CA CYS A 127 18.39 -5.27 1.25
C CYS A 127 19.27 -5.93 2.35
N PHE A 128 20.52 -6.28 2.07
CA PHE A 128 21.45 -6.84 3.08
C PHE A 128 22.35 -5.80 3.75
N ARG A 129 22.34 -4.53 3.33
CA ARG A 129 23.19 -3.50 3.96
C ARG A 129 22.40 -2.73 5.00
N PHE A 130 22.14 -3.42 6.12
CA PHE A 130 21.66 -2.84 7.37
C PHE A 130 22.50 -1.61 7.74
N ARG A 131 21.97 -0.43 7.44
CA ARG A 131 21.76 0.66 8.39
C ARG A 131 22.91 0.86 9.41
N ARG A 132 24.09 1.26 8.95
CA ARG A 132 24.89 2.24 9.69
C ARG A 132 24.25 3.61 9.48
N ARG A 133 23.19 3.88 10.23
CA ARG A 133 22.57 5.20 10.33
C ARG A 133 23.42 5.99 11.33
N ASN A 134 24.41 6.73 10.84
CA ASN A 134 25.06 7.75 11.64
C ASN A 134 25.50 8.93 10.76
N ARG A 135 25.06 10.14 11.15
CA ARG A 135 25.44 11.47 10.67
C ARG A 135 25.05 11.84 9.22
N GLN A 136 24.04 12.71 9.12
CA GLN A 136 24.12 14.03 8.46
C GLN A 136 22.71 14.53 8.11
N ARG A 137 22.02 15.13 9.09
CA ARG A 137 21.00 16.18 8.88
C ARG A 137 20.89 17.01 10.17
N VAL A 138 22.00 17.66 10.55
CA VAL A 138 22.04 18.72 11.58
C VAL A 138 23.16 19.70 11.18
N GLY A 139 23.08 20.28 9.97
CA GLY A 139 24.17 21.17 9.50
C GLY A 139 23.81 22.22 8.46
N GLU A 140 22.58 22.24 7.91
CA GLU A 140 22.21 23.19 6.85
C GLU A 140 21.14 24.22 7.27
N ASN A 141 20.86 24.33 8.57
CA ASN A 141 19.97 25.37 9.12
C ASN A 141 20.67 26.41 9.99
N GLU A 142 21.98 26.33 10.22
CA GLU A 142 22.72 27.34 11.02
C GLU A 142 23.40 28.43 10.17
N GLU A 143 23.72 28.17 8.89
CA GLU A 143 24.37 29.18 8.04
C GLU A 143 23.42 30.31 7.61
N GLY A 144 22.11 30.04 7.52
CA GLY A 144 21.10 31.05 7.18
C GLY A 144 20.80 32.07 8.28
N TYR A 145 21.06 31.74 9.56
CA TYR A 145 20.82 32.66 10.68
C TYR A 145 22.01 33.59 10.94
N SER A 146 23.24 33.15 10.65
CA SER A 146 24.45 33.96 10.85
C SER A 146 24.53 35.15 9.90
N LEU A 147 24.07 35.01 8.64
CA LEU A 147 24.04 36.10 7.66
C LEU A 147 22.99 37.18 7.99
N MET A 148 21.85 36.83 8.60
CA MET A 148 20.82 37.82 8.96
C MET A 148 21.16 38.65 10.20
N ILE A 149 22.05 38.16 11.08
CA ILE A 149 22.50 38.93 12.25
C ILE A 149 23.54 39.98 11.82
N GLN A 150 24.37 39.69 10.82
CA GLN A 150 25.41 40.61 10.38
C GLN A 150 24.83 41.84 9.63
N ASP A 151 23.82 41.65 8.77
CA ASP A 151 23.16 42.76 8.07
C ASP A 151 22.37 43.70 9.00
N ASN A 152 21.77 43.17 10.08
CA ASN A 152 21.04 44.02 11.04
C ASN A 152 21.97 44.82 11.97
N SER A 153 23.26 44.50 12.02
CA SER A 153 24.24 45.24 12.83
C SER A 153 24.85 46.44 12.09
N GLU A 154 24.75 46.50 10.76
CA GLU A 154 25.30 47.60 9.95
C GLU A 154 24.30 48.72 9.63
N ILE A 155 23.00 48.51 9.89
CA ILE A 155 21.93 49.49 9.62
C ILE A 155 21.56 50.31 10.89
N GLY A 156 22.17 49.99 12.04
CA GLY A 156 21.88 50.61 13.34
C GLY A 156 23.00 51.48 13.90
N ILE A 157 23.48 52.48 13.16
CA ILE A 157 24.21 53.66 13.68
C ILE A 157 23.71 54.91 12.96
#